data_AF-A0A1E3X4K8-F1
#
_entry.id   AF-A0A1E3X4K8-F1
#
_cell.length_a   1.000
_cell.length_b   1.000
_cell.length_c   1.000
_cell.angle_alpha   90.00
_cell.angle_beta   90.00
_cell.angle_gamma   90.00
#
_symmetry.space_group_name_H-M   'P 1'
#
loop_
_entity.id
_entity.type
_entity.pdbx_description
1 polymer ?
#
loop_
_entity_poly.entity_id
_entity_poly.type
_entity_poly.pdbx_seq_one_letter_code
_entity_poly.pdbx_strand_id
1 'polypeptide(L)'
;MRSLLTIIFPIFLFSQTTTSSLEAWENIFQTPELVNYFDGVFNSLGITIDETGESFTIVRKNDRFEFKHGVNEREVDFIVPLHLKNIENMVKHAEDGKISPEESWRILDVLFT
;
A
#
# COMPACT_ATOMS: atom_id res chain seq x y z
N MET A 1 10.20 -48.47 -27.83
CA MET A 1 10.03 -47.92 -26.46
C MET A 1 10.52 -46.47 -26.49
N ARG A 2 9.60 -45.49 -26.54
CA ARG A 2 9.92 -44.06 -26.45
C ARG A 2 9.49 -43.59 -25.06
N SER A 3 10.45 -43.26 -24.21
CA SER A 3 10.22 -42.67 -22.90
C SER A 3 9.77 -41.21 -23.10
N LEU A 4 8.57 -40.87 -22.63
CA LEU A 4 8.10 -39.49 -22.49
C LEU A 4 8.60 -38.97 -21.14
N LEU A 5 9.61 -38.10 -21.18
CA LEU A 5 10.02 -37.32 -20.01
C LEU A 5 9.00 -36.20 -19.79
N THR A 6 8.10 -36.39 -18.83
CA THR A 6 7.18 -35.35 -18.37
C THR A 6 7.99 -34.32 -17.56
N ILE A 7 8.22 -33.15 -18.13
CA ILE A 7 8.78 -32.01 -17.40
C ILE A 7 7.69 -31.52 -16.45
N ILE A 8 7.84 -31.83 -15.16
CA ILE A 8 7.00 -31.25 -14.11
C ILE A 8 7.48 -29.82 -13.94
N PHE A 9 6.75 -28.87 -14.53
CA PHE A 9 6.92 -27.45 -14.21
C PHE A 9 6.49 -27.26 -12.75
N PRO A 10 7.35 -26.74 -11.85
CA PRO A 10 6.88 -26.35 -10.54
C PRO A 10 5.86 -25.24 -10.75
N ILE A 11 4.59 -25.56 -10.49
CA ILE A 11 3.55 -24.56 -10.31
C ILE A 11 4.02 -23.78 -9.08
N PHE A 12 4.59 -22.60 -9.29
CA PHE A 12 4.76 -21.63 -8.22
C PHE A 12 3.35 -21.26 -7.77
N LEU A 13 2.85 -22.02 -6.78
CA LEU A 13 1.72 -21.60 -5.96
C LEU A 13 2.24 -20.40 -5.17
N PHE A 14 2.14 -19.21 -5.77
CA PHE A 14 2.10 -17.98 -4.99
C PHE A 14 0.96 -18.18 -3.99
N SER A 15 1.30 -18.51 -2.75
CA SER A 15 0.34 -18.48 -1.66
C SER A 15 -0.13 -17.04 -1.59
N GLN A 16 -1.40 -16.81 -1.93
CA GLN A 16 -2.10 -15.60 -1.51
C GLN A 16 -2.24 -15.69 0.01
N THR A 17 -1.18 -15.37 0.74
CA THR A 17 -1.35 -14.88 2.10
C THR A 17 -2.20 -13.64 1.97
N THR A 18 -3.43 -13.68 2.50
CA THR A 18 -4.32 -12.54 2.63
C THR A 18 -3.71 -11.54 3.60
N THR A 19 -2.63 -10.88 3.18
CA THR A 19 -2.03 -9.75 3.90
C THR A 19 -3.05 -8.63 3.89
N SER A 20 -3.38 -8.09 5.06
CA SER A 20 -4.33 -6.98 5.17
C SER A 20 -3.81 -5.74 4.42
N SER A 21 -4.68 -4.82 4.03
CA SER A 21 -4.25 -3.60 3.33
C SER A 21 -3.31 -2.79 4.22
N LEU A 22 -3.55 -2.79 5.53
CA LEU A 22 -2.67 -2.22 6.53
C LEU A 22 -1.26 -2.82 6.48
N GLU A 23 -1.13 -4.14 6.60
CA GLU A 23 0.16 -4.82 6.59
C GLU A 23 0.90 -4.62 5.27
N ALA A 24 0.18 -4.56 4.14
CA ALA A 24 0.79 -4.25 2.86
C ALA A 24 1.45 -2.86 2.90
N TRP A 25 0.76 -1.84 3.41
CA TRP A 25 1.28 -0.48 3.50
C TRP A 25 2.41 -0.33 4.50
N GLU A 26 2.32 -0.99 5.66
CA GLU A 26 3.37 -0.98 6.68
C GLU A 26 4.72 -1.43 6.11
N ASN A 27 4.71 -2.42 5.22
CA ASN A 27 5.91 -2.97 4.60
C ASN A 27 6.52 -2.06 3.52
N ILE A 28 5.73 -1.14 2.94
CA ILE A 28 6.11 -0.34 1.78
C ILE A 28 6.53 1.09 2.15
N PHE A 29 5.83 1.70 3.11
CA PHE A 29 5.92 3.14 3.36
C PHE A 29 7.09 3.57 4.24
N GLN A 30 8.06 2.72 4.53
CA GLN A 30 9.12 3.02 5.50
C GLN A 30 10.43 3.51 4.85
N THR A 31 10.42 3.88 3.56
CA THR A 31 11.61 4.47 2.93
C THR A 31 11.73 5.96 3.26
N PRO A 32 12.94 6.48 3.51
CA PRO A 32 13.14 7.92 3.76
C PRO A 32 12.64 8.81 2.61
N GLU A 33 12.69 8.32 1.37
CA GLU A 33 12.18 9.01 0.18
C GLU A 33 10.68 9.29 0.29
N LEU A 34 9.89 8.29 0.68
CA LEU A 34 8.45 8.42 0.85
C LEU A 34 8.06 9.28 2.05
N VAL A 35 8.75 9.11 3.18
CA VAL A 35 8.52 9.94 4.38
C VAL A 35 8.75 11.42 4.09
N ASN A 36 9.76 11.73 3.28
CA ASN A 36 10.06 13.11 2.85
C ASN A 36 9.07 13.61 1.80
N TYR A 37 8.63 12.75 0.87
CA TYR A 37 7.68 13.13 -0.16
C TYR A 37 6.35 13.65 0.43
N PHE A 38 5.85 13.01 1.50
CA PHE A 38 4.63 13.44 2.18
C PHE A 38 4.85 14.51 3.26
N ASP A 39 6.05 15.09 3.36
CA ASP A 39 6.31 16.19 4.30
C ASP A 39 5.45 17.42 3.95
N GLY A 40 4.67 17.89 4.93
CA GLY A 40 3.75 19.01 4.74
C GLY A 40 2.48 18.69 3.96
N VAL A 41 2.28 17.45 3.48
CA VAL A 41 1.03 17.03 2.80
C VAL A 41 -0.05 16.67 3.82
N PHE A 42 0.29 15.82 4.81
CA PHE A 42 -0.59 15.48 5.92
C PHE A 42 0.23 15.14 7.17
N ASN A 43 -0.39 15.31 8.34
CA ASN A 43 0.12 14.81 9.62
C ASN A 43 -0.56 13.50 10.00
N SER A 44 -1.84 13.35 9.68
CA SER A 44 -2.67 12.19 10.02
C SER A 44 -3.68 11.90 8.92
N LEU A 45 -3.63 10.71 8.32
CA LEU A 45 -4.45 10.31 7.18
C LEU A 45 -5.31 9.10 7.56
N GLY A 46 -6.62 9.21 7.41
CA GLY A 46 -7.53 8.07 7.51
C GLY A 46 -7.71 7.39 6.16
N ILE A 47 -7.68 6.05 6.12
CA ILE A 47 -7.96 5.23 4.93
C ILE A 47 -9.15 4.32 5.23
N THR A 48 -10.06 4.19 4.28
CA THR A 48 -11.12 3.17 4.27
C THR A 48 -11.07 2.36 2.99
N ILE A 49 -11.25 1.04 3.05
CA ILE A 49 -11.25 0.15 1.90
C ILE A 49 -12.68 -0.28 1.59
N ASP A 50 -13.18 0.10 0.43
CA ASP A 50 -14.60 -0.07 0.08
C ASP A 50 -15.03 -1.54 0.01
N GLU A 51 -14.21 -2.43 -0.54
CA GLU A 51 -14.58 -3.84 -0.70
C GLU A 51 -14.56 -4.65 0.59
N THR A 52 -13.66 -4.30 1.51
CA THR A 52 -13.44 -5.09 2.74
C THR A 52 -14.02 -4.44 3.98
N GLY A 53 -14.34 -3.14 3.93
CA GLY A 53 -14.68 -2.33 5.09
C GLY A 53 -13.50 -2.11 6.04
N GLU A 54 -12.28 -2.49 5.63
CA GLU A 54 -11.08 -2.24 6.39
C GLU A 54 -10.86 -0.73 6.55
N SER A 55 -10.41 -0.30 7.71
CA SER A 55 -10.05 1.10 7.92
C SER A 55 -8.84 1.19 8.82
N PHE A 56 -7.99 2.17 8.54
CA PHE A 56 -6.77 2.41 9.29
C PHE A 56 -6.30 3.85 9.16
N THR A 57 -5.47 4.28 10.10
CA THR A 57 -4.90 5.62 10.17
C THR A 57 -3.40 5.55 10.01
N ILE A 58 -2.86 6.47 9.20
CA ILE A 58 -1.43 6.68 8.98
C ILE A 58 -1.05 8.00 9.64
N VAL A 59 -0.21 7.94 10.66
CA VAL A 59 0.29 9.13 11.37
C VAL A 59 1.73 9.36 10.97
N ARG A 60 2.02 10.53 10.40
CA ARG A 60 3.38 10.92 10.08
C ARG A 60 4.15 11.29 11.35
N LYS A 61 5.36 10.76 11.46
CA LYS A 61 6.39 11.19 12.42
C LYS A 61 7.57 11.77 11.63
N ASN A 62 8.56 12.28 12.35
CA ASN A 62 9.72 12.95 11.75
C ASN A 62 10.44 12.09 10.69
N ASP A 63 10.55 10.78 10.92
CA ASP A 63 11.37 9.86 10.12
C ASP A 63 10.65 8.58 9.66
N ARG A 64 9.34 8.47 9.94
CA ARG A 64 8.56 7.24 9.71
C ARG A 64 7.07 7.52 9.65
N PHE A 65 6.30 6.52 9.24
CA PHE A 65 4.87 6.47 9.46
C PHE A 65 4.52 5.46 10.55
N GLU A 66 3.56 5.83 11.41
CA GLU A 66 2.90 4.92 12.34
C GLU A 66 1.53 4.55 11.79
N PHE A 67 1.20 3.28 11.84
CA PHE A 67 -0.04 2.73 11.36
C PHE A 67 -0.91 2.30 12.54
N LYS A 68 -2.21 2.60 12.47
CA LYS A 68 -3.18 2.28 13.52
C LYS A 68 -4.43 1.69 12.89
N HIS A 69 -4.99 0.65 13.49
CA HIS A 69 -6.30 0.15 13.07
C HIS A 69 -7.42 1.16 13.34
N GLY A 70 -8.38 1.22 12.41
CA GLY A 70 -9.51 2.12 12.47
C GLY A 70 -9.18 3.56 12.10
N VAL A 71 -10.23 4.37 12.01
CA VAL A 71 -10.17 5.81 11.75
C VAL A 71 -10.96 6.56 12.82
N ASN A 72 -10.32 7.53 13.46
CA ASN A 72 -11.00 8.52 14.29
C ASN A 72 -11.09 9.83 13.50
N GLU A 73 -12.28 10.17 13.03
CA GLU A 73 -12.52 11.33 12.16
C GLU A 73 -12.10 12.68 12.77
N ARG A 74 -11.96 12.73 14.11
CA ARG A 74 -11.54 13.95 14.82
C ARG A 74 -10.03 14.10 14.95
N GLU A 75 -9.26 13.07 14.60
CA GLU A 75 -7.81 13.00 14.78
C GLU A 75 -7.05 12.87 13.46
N VAL A 76 -7.77 12.89 12.33
CA VAL A 76 -7.21 12.83 10.97
C VAL A 76 -7.47 14.14 10.24
N ASP A 77 -6.55 14.53 9.36
CA ASP A 77 -6.67 15.73 8.54
C ASP A 77 -7.75 15.51 7.45
N PHE A 78 -7.85 14.29 6.92
CA PHE A 78 -8.88 13.85 5.99
C PHE A 78 -8.96 12.31 5.93
N ILE A 79 -10.05 11.81 5.35
CA ILE A 79 -10.29 10.37 5.14
C ILE A 79 -10.37 10.11 3.65
N VAL A 80 -9.62 9.12 3.17
CA VAL A 80 -9.59 8.73 1.77
C VAL A 80 -10.18 7.33 1.62
N PRO A 81 -11.30 7.19 0.89
CA PRO A 81 -11.81 5.90 0.47
C PRO A 81 -10.95 5.37 -0.68
N LEU A 82 -10.58 4.09 -0.60
CA LEU A 82 -9.77 3.39 -1.58
C LEU A 82 -10.40 2.04 -1.93
N HIS A 83 -10.06 1.55 -3.11
CA HIS A 83 -10.33 0.18 -3.53
C HIS A 83 -9.11 -0.72 -3.25
N LEU A 84 -9.32 -2.03 -3.07
CA LEU A 84 -8.24 -3.01 -3.02
C LEU A 84 -7.29 -2.87 -4.22
N LYS A 85 -7.82 -2.47 -5.38
CA LYS A 85 -7.00 -2.25 -6.58
C LYS A 85 -5.99 -1.12 -6.41
N ASN A 86 -6.35 -0.07 -5.66
CA ASN A 86 -5.42 1.01 -5.33
C ASN A 86 -4.26 0.50 -4.49
N ILE A 87 -4.54 -0.40 -3.53
CA ILE A 87 -3.54 -1.04 -2.66
C ILE A 87 -2.59 -1.90 -3.50
N GLU A 88 -3.11 -2.77 -4.37
CA GLU A 88 -2.30 -3.60 -5.27
C GLU A 88 -1.37 -2.78 -6.17
N ASN A 89 -1.92 -1.71 -6.77
CA ASN A 89 -1.15 -0.86 -7.67
C ASN A 89 0.02 -0.21 -6.92
N MET A 90 -0.22 0.25 -5.70
CA MET A 90 0.81 0.88 -4.90
C MET A 90 1.87 -0.10 -4.41
N VAL A 91 1.48 -1.32 -4.03
CA VAL A 91 2.42 -2.40 -3.73
C VAL A 91 3.35 -2.66 -4.90
N LYS A 92 2.78 -2.80 -6.10
CA LYS A 92 3.53 -3.02 -7.33
C LYS A 92 4.49 -1.87 -7.66
N HIS A 93 4.10 -0.63 -7.40
CA HIS A 93 4.94 0.54 -7.65
C HIS A 93 6.10 0.66 -6.66
N ALA A 94 5.93 0.17 -5.44
CA ALA A 94 7.00 0.20 -4.45
C ALA A 94 8.04 -0.92 -4.60
N GLU A 95 7.78 -1.96 -5.40
CA GLU A 95 8.70 -3.10 -5.58
C GLU A 95 10.07 -2.71 -6.12
N ASP A 96 10.17 -1.64 -6.92
CA ASP A 96 11.46 -1.14 -7.43
C ASP A 96 12.19 -0.19 -6.45
N GLY A 97 11.55 0.12 -5.32
CA GLY A 97 12.07 0.91 -4.22
C GLY A 97 12.24 2.40 -4.52
N LYS A 98 11.67 2.92 -5.61
CA LYS A 98 11.75 4.34 -5.99
C LYS A 98 10.36 4.84 -6.35
N ILE A 99 10.05 6.07 -5.96
CA ILE A 99 8.80 6.70 -6.42
C ILE A 99 9.21 7.92 -7.23
N SER A 100 9.20 7.78 -8.56
CA SER A 100 9.45 8.89 -9.46
C SER A 100 8.43 10.02 -9.26
N PRO A 101 8.75 11.27 -9.64
CA PRO A 101 7.78 12.37 -9.67
C PRO A 101 6.52 12.06 -10.51
N GLU A 102 6.64 11.20 -11.52
CA GLU A 102 5.52 10.73 -12.33
C GLU A 102 4.66 9.68 -11.59
N GLU A 103 5.26 8.88 -10.70
CA GLU A 103 4.56 7.90 -9.84
C GLU A 103 3.95 8.54 -8.59
N SER A 104 4.58 9.60 -8.10
CA SER A 104 4.08 10.51 -7.07
C SER A 104 2.68 11.07 -7.42
N TRP A 105 2.47 11.40 -8.69
CA TRP A 105 1.17 11.85 -9.23
C TRP A 105 0.13 10.72 -9.27
N ARG A 106 0.55 9.46 -9.38
CA ARG A 106 -0.37 8.31 -9.34
C ARG A 106 -0.82 7.98 -7.92
N ILE A 107 0.02 8.23 -6.91
CA ILE A 107 -0.42 8.14 -5.51
C ILE A 107 -1.43 9.25 -5.20
N LEU A 108 -1.23 10.46 -5.75
CA LEU A 108 -2.22 11.53 -5.64
C LEU A 108 -3.51 11.23 -6.41
N ASP A 109 -3.43 10.69 -7.63
CA ASP A 109 -4.60 10.30 -8.43
C ASP A 109 -5.41 9.18 -7.77
N VAL A 110 -4.75 8.31 -6.99
CA VAL A 110 -5.40 7.29 -6.19
C VAL A 110 -6.01 7.84 -4.90
N LEU A 111 -5.41 8.87 -4.30
CA LEU A 111 -5.90 9.44 -3.04
C LEU A 111 -7.00 10.52 -3.22
N PHE A 112 -7.11 11.10 -4.42
CA PHE A 112 -7.96 12.29 -4.65
C PHE A 112 -8.88 12.21 -5.88
N THR A 113 -9.00 11.05 -6.55
CA THR A 113 -9.94 10.82 -7.67
C THR A 113 -10.83 9.62 -7.36
#